data_AF-A0A945MCM0-F1
#
_entry.id   AF-A0A945MCM0-F1
#
_cell.length_a   1.000
_cell.length_b   1.000
_cell.length_c   1.000
_cell.angle_alpha   90.00
_cell.angle_beta   90.00
_cell.angle_gamma   90.00
#
_symmetry.space_group_name_H-M   'P 1'
#
loop_
_entity.id
_entity.type
_entity.pdbx_description
1 polymer ?
#
loop_
_entity_poly.entity_id
_entity_poly.type
_entity_poly.pdbx_seq_one_letter_code
_entity_poly.pdbx_strand_id
1 'polypeptide(L)'
;GVARFKIKNELENQFPYRSIRAQYEDFKDDYDPYKAVKGRNILTNVLENYLEEKKVALEWKELAKTKDRRLIASIGMMLPFGNTEKQAILESVNFDQMVDIINSLIEMELATGESVATKH
;
A
#
# COMPACT_ATOMS: atom_id res chain seq x y z
N GLY A 1 -4.57 -9.43 -2.04
CA GLY A 1 -5.07 -9.31 -3.42
C GLY A 1 -4.05 -9.82 -4.42
N VAL A 2 -4.49 -10.20 -5.62
CA VAL A 2 -3.61 -10.72 -6.71
C VAL A 2 -3.03 -9.57 -7.55
N ALA A 3 -3.86 -8.64 -8.01
CA ALA A 3 -3.43 -7.46 -8.75
C ALA A 3 -4.45 -6.33 -8.56
N ARG A 4 -3.99 -5.10 -8.70
CA ARG A 4 -4.85 -3.92 -8.78
C ARG A 4 -5.56 -3.86 -10.11
N PHE A 5 -6.71 -3.19 -10.13
CA PHE A 5 -7.50 -2.99 -11.34
C PHE A 5 -8.28 -1.68 -11.26
N LYS A 6 -8.61 -1.14 -12.43
CA LYS A 6 -9.61 -0.08 -12.57
C LYS A 6 -10.93 -0.67 -13.00
N ILE A 7 -12.03 -0.09 -12.52
CA ILE A 7 -13.36 -0.41 -13.02
C ILE A 7 -13.51 0.27 -14.38
N LYS A 8 -13.56 -0.51 -15.47
CA LYS A 8 -13.81 0.04 -16.81
C LYS A 8 -15.27 0.43 -16.97
N ASN A 9 -16.17 -0.46 -16.56
CA ASN A 9 -17.61 -0.21 -16.50
C ASN A 9 -18.30 -1.27 -15.62
N GLU A 10 -19.48 -0.94 -15.11
CA GLU A 10 -20.39 -1.93 -14.52
C GLU A 10 -21.11 -2.69 -15.64
N LEU A 11 -21.48 -3.94 -15.36
CA LEU A 11 -22.17 -4.82 -16.27
C LEU A 11 -23.61 -5.00 -15.79
N GLU A 12 -24.57 -4.68 -16.64
CA GLU A 12 -25.97 -5.07 -16.40
C GLU A 12 -26.09 -6.59 -16.40
N ASN A 13 -26.67 -7.13 -15.34
CA ASN A 13 -26.83 -8.57 -15.17
C ASN A 13 -28.00 -8.85 -14.20
N GLN A 14 -28.47 -10.11 -14.16
CA GLN A 14 -29.60 -10.53 -13.32
C GLN A 14 -29.18 -11.04 -11.93
N PHE A 15 -27.89 -10.99 -11.59
CA PHE A 15 -27.39 -11.47 -10.31
C PHE A 15 -27.64 -10.45 -9.20
N PRO A 16 -27.75 -10.88 -7.93
CA PRO A 16 -27.98 -9.98 -6.79
C PRO A 16 -26.71 -9.20 -6.36
N TYR A 17 -25.72 -9.05 -7.26
CA TYR A 17 -24.46 -8.38 -6.98
C TYR A 17 -23.96 -7.58 -8.18
N ARG A 18 -23.14 -6.56 -7.91
CA ARG A 18 -22.50 -5.75 -8.94
C ARG A 18 -21.49 -6.60 -9.70
N SER A 19 -21.60 -6.60 -11.02
CA SER A 19 -20.58 -7.17 -11.90
C SER A 19 -19.86 -6.04 -12.60
N ILE A 20 -18.55 -6.16 -12.76
CA ILE A 20 -17.73 -5.14 -13.42
C ILE A 20 -16.88 -5.75 -14.53
N ARG A 21 -16.56 -4.93 -15.53
CA ARG A 21 -15.42 -5.15 -16.39
C ARG A 21 -14.20 -4.51 -15.75
N ALA A 22 -13.26 -5.32 -15.28
CA ALA A 22 -12.00 -4.86 -14.70
C ALA A 22 -10.94 -4.63 -15.80
N GLN A 23 -10.12 -3.59 -15.64
CA GLN A 23 -8.95 -3.29 -16.46
C GLN A 23 -7.68 -3.42 -15.62
N TYR A 24 -6.75 -4.27 -16.09
CA TYR A 24 -5.48 -4.56 -15.42
C TYR A 24 -4.25 -4.00 -16.16
N GLU A 25 -4.45 -3.42 -17.35
CA GLU A 25 -3.37 -2.99 -18.25
C GLU A 25 -2.38 -2.03 -17.59
N ASP A 26 -2.89 -1.14 -16.73
CA ASP A 26 -2.12 -0.13 -16.00
C ASP A 26 -1.28 -0.76 -14.87
N PHE A 27 -1.58 -1.99 -14.46
CA PHE A 27 -1.01 -2.67 -13.31
C PHE A 27 -0.33 -4.00 -13.68
N LYS A 28 0.24 -4.10 -14.89
CA LYS A 28 0.94 -5.30 -15.35
C LYS A 28 2.06 -5.74 -14.40
N ASP A 29 2.75 -4.77 -13.80
CA ASP A 29 3.83 -5.03 -12.85
C ASP A 29 3.33 -5.76 -11.58
N ASP A 30 2.03 -5.69 -11.24
CA ASP A 30 1.49 -6.37 -10.07
C ASP A 30 1.56 -7.90 -10.17
N TYR A 31 1.70 -8.43 -11.39
CA TYR A 31 1.86 -9.86 -11.67
C TYR A 31 3.31 -10.34 -11.58
N ASP A 32 4.29 -9.45 -11.48
CA ASP A 32 5.70 -9.81 -11.32
C ASP A 32 6.09 -9.77 -9.83
N PRO A 33 6.17 -10.93 -9.14
CA PRO A 33 6.54 -10.96 -7.72
C PRO A 33 8.03 -10.68 -7.48
N TYR A 34 8.85 -10.55 -8.53
CA TYR A 34 10.28 -10.27 -8.47
C TYR A 34 10.63 -8.85 -8.90
N LYS A 35 9.63 -8.04 -9.30
CA LYS A 35 9.81 -6.64 -9.64
C LYS A 35 10.47 -5.91 -8.46
N ALA A 36 11.69 -5.43 -8.68
CA ALA A 36 12.40 -4.64 -7.70
C ALA A 36 11.77 -3.25 -7.57
N VAL A 37 11.71 -2.76 -6.35
CA VAL A 37 11.19 -1.44 -5.99
C VAL A 37 12.36 -0.59 -5.53
N LYS A 38 12.62 0.51 -6.24
CA LYS A 38 13.80 1.36 -5.99
C LYS A 38 13.79 1.96 -4.59
N GLY A 39 12.59 2.26 -4.08
CA GLY A 39 12.37 2.88 -2.76
C GLY A 39 12.50 1.93 -1.57
N ARG A 40 12.84 0.64 -1.74
CA ARG A 40 12.84 -0.35 -0.64
C ARG A 40 13.65 0.09 0.58
N ASN A 41 14.88 0.56 0.39
CA ASN A 41 15.75 0.93 1.50
C ASN A 41 15.22 2.14 2.27
N ILE A 42 14.71 3.15 1.54
CA ILE A 42 14.11 4.35 2.14
C ILE A 42 12.89 3.96 2.97
N LEU A 43 12.01 3.14 2.40
CA LEU A 43 10.83 2.61 3.07
C LEU A 43 11.17 1.86 4.36
N THR A 44 12.20 1.00 4.30
CA THR A 44 12.64 0.20 5.44
C THR A 44 13.11 1.11 6.58
N ASN A 45 13.90 2.14 6.28
CA ASN A 45 14.41 3.08 7.29
C ASN A 45 13.30 3.92 7.93
N VAL A 46 12.38 4.45 7.11
CA VAL A 46 11.25 5.26 7.60
C VAL A 46 10.32 4.44 8.48
N LEU A 47 10.07 3.18 8.10
CA LEU A 47 9.26 2.24 8.89
C LEU A 47 9.91 1.82 10.19
N GLU A 48 11.23 1.60 10.22
CA GLU A 48 11.94 1.28 11.46
C GLU A 48 11.71 2.37 12.51
N ASN A 49 11.91 3.63 12.14
CA ASN A 49 11.66 4.76 13.03
C ASN A 49 10.19 4.81 13.50
N TYR A 50 9.25 4.60 12.58
CA TYR A 50 7.82 4.61 12.90
C TYR A 50 7.43 3.49 13.87
N LEU A 51 7.91 2.26 13.63
CA LEU A 51 7.56 1.10 14.45
C LEU A 51 8.25 1.14 15.81
N GLU A 52 9.43 1.76 15.93
CA GLU A 52 10.06 2.06 17.21
C GLU A 52 9.18 3.01 18.05
N GLU A 53 8.68 4.09 17.46
CA GLU A 53 7.76 5.02 18.14
C GLU A 53 6.47 4.32 18.60
N LYS A 54 5.92 3.45 17.74
CA LYS A 54 4.71 2.67 18.05
C LYS A 54 4.96 1.41 18.90
N LYS A 55 6.22 1.10 19.27
CA LYS A 55 6.63 -0.07 20.07
C LYS A 55 6.25 -1.44 19.44
N VAL A 56 6.30 -1.56 18.11
CA VAL A 56 5.95 -2.78 17.35
C VAL A 56 7.22 -3.46 16.83
N ALA A 57 8.03 -4.02 17.74
CA ALA A 57 9.39 -4.46 17.39
C ALA A 57 9.50 -5.91 16.84
N LEU A 58 8.58 -6.82 17.20
CA LEU A 58 8.78 -8.25 16.97
C LEU A 58 8.39 -8.72 15.55
N GLU A 59 7.38 -8.11 14.94
CA GLU A 59 6.85 -8.53 13.63
C GLU A 59 7.64 -7.95 12.44
N TRP A 60 8.32 -6.82 12.64
CA TRP A 60 9.01 -6.10 11.55
C TRP A 60 10.17 -6.87 10.93
N LYS A 61 11.04 -7.47 11.78
CA LYS A 61 12.28 -8.11 11.31
C LYS A 61 12.01 -9.27 10.34
N GLU A 62 10.91 -9.99 10.52
CA GLU A 62 10.51 -11.05 9.59
C GLU A 62 9.85 -10.48 8.33
N LEU A 63 9.09 -9.40 8.46
CA LEU A 63 8.47 -8.73 7.33
C LEU A 63 9.51 -8.10 6.38
N ALA A 64 10.56 -7.49 6.92
CA ALA A 64 11.65 -6.88 6.16
C ALA A 64 12.44 -7.90 5.31
N LYS A 65 12.39 -9.20 5.63
CA LYS A 65 13.00 -10.28 4.85
C LYS A 65 12.14 -10.71 3.64
N THR A 66 10.89 -10.25 3.56
CA THR A 66 10.01 -10.60 2.43
C THR A 66 10.42 -9.87 1.16
N LYS A 67 9.86 -10.28 0.02
CA LYS A 67 10.04 -9.59 -1.26
C LYS A 67 9.28 -8.26 -1.27
N ASP A 68 9.75 -7.30 -2.04
CA ASP A 68 9.28 -5.90 -2.08
C ASP A 68 7.76 -5.81 -2.16
N ARG A 69 7.15 -6.51 -3.12
CA ARG A 69 5.69 -6.55 -3.29
C ARG A 69 4.95 -7.01 -2.02
N ARG A 70 5.47 -8.04 -1.34
CA ARG A 70 4.85 -8.58 -0.12
C ARG A 70 5.05 -7.63 1.06
N LEU A 71 6.23 -7.03 1.17
CA LEU A 71 6.54 -6.02 2.18
C LEU A 71 5.55 -4.85 2.07
N ILE A 72 5.46 -4.23 0.89
CA ILE A 72 4.59 -3.07 0.63
C ILE A 72 3.11 -3.40 0.89
N ALA A 73 2.62 -4.54 0.40
CA ALA A 73 1.24 -4.96 0.64
C ALA A 73 0.96 -5.15 2.14
N SER A 74 1.93 -5.69 2.89
CA SER A 74 1.76 -5.91 4.33
C SER A 74 1.77 -4.61 5.10
N ILE A 75 2.59 -3.64 4.70
CA ILE A 75 2.61 -2.29 5.30
C ILE A 75 1.23 -1.62 5.17
N GLY A 76 0.63 -1.63 3.98
CA GLY A 76 -0.71 -1.06 3.78
C GLY A 76 -1.83 -1.76 4.59
N MET A 77 -1.62 -3.01 5.01
CA MET A 77 -2.56 -3.75 5.88
C MET A 77 -2.29 -3.52 7.37
N MET A 78 -1.03 -3.42 7.77
CA MET A 78 -0.62 -3.31 9.17
C MET A 78 -0.72 -1.88 9.70
N LEU A 79 -0.42 -0.89 8.86
CA LEU A 79 -0.45 0.50 9.29
C LEU A 79 -1.89 1.01 9.41
N PRO A 80 -2.16 1.86 10.42
CA PRO A 80 -3.48 2.43 10.66
C PRO A 80 -3.77 3.56 9.65
N PHE A 81 -3.82 3.22 8.35
CA PHE A 81 -4.21 4.17 7.31
C PHE A 81 -5.73 4.25 7.20
N GLY A 82 -6.22 5.48 7.02
CA GLY A 82 -7.61 5.77 6.71
C GLY A 82 -8.01 5.31 5.30
N ASN A 83 -9.29 5.46 4.98
CA ASN A 83 -9.81 5.05 3.67
C ASN A 83 -9.20 5.86 2.52
N THR A 84 -8.98 7.16 2.73
CA THR A 84 -8.39 8.07 1.74
C THR A 84 -6.96 7.65 1.42
N GLU A 85 -6.15 7.40 2.45
CA GLU A 85 -4.75 7.00 2.30
C GLU A 85 -4.64 5.63 1.63
N LYS A 86 -5.47 4.67 2.05
CA LYS A 86 -5.53 3.35 1.44
C LYS A 86 -5.91 3.44 -0.04
N GLN A 87 -6.82 4.34 -0.40
CA GLN A 87 -7.15 4.56 -1.81
C GLN A 87 -6.02 5.22 -2.59
N ALA A 88 -5.34 6.23 -2.03
CA ALA A 88 -4.18 6.83 -2.67
C ALA A 88 -3.07 5.79 -2.95
N ILE A 89 -2.83 4.87 -2.02
CA ILE A 89 -1.90 3.76 -2.19
C ILE A 89 -2.36 2.81 -3.31
N LEU A 90 -3.65 2.43 -3.33
CA LEU A 90 -4.19 1.52 -4.36
C LEU A 90 -4.18 2.14 -5.76
N GLU A 91 -4.40 3.45 -5.87
CA GLU A 91 -4.44 4.17 -7.14
C GLU A 91 -3.06 4.58 -7.68
N SER A 92 -1.97 4.26 -6.96
CA SER A 92 -0.62 4.57 -7.43
C SER A 92 -0.32 3.95 -8.80
N VAL A 93 0.46 4.62 -9.63
CA VAL A 93 0.81 4.17 -10.98
C VAL A 93 1.69 2.92 -10.93
N ASN A 94 2.62 2.86 -9.98
CA ASN A 94 3.55 1.73 -9.82
C ASN A 94 3.99 1.58 -8.35
N PHE A 95 4.85 0.59 -8.09
CA PHE A 95 5.36 0.34 -6.75
C PHE A 95 6.26 1.45 -6.22
N ASP A 96 7.04 2.12 -7.07
CA ASP A 96 7.91 3.22 -6.63
C ASP A 96 7.04 4.38 -6.10
N GLN A 97 6.02 4.80 -6.86
CA GLN A 97 5.08 5.82 -6.40
C GLN A 97 4.29 5.37 -5.17
N MET A 98 3.95 4.08 -5.07
CA MET A 98 3.30 3.54 -3.88
C MET A 98 4.16 3.75 -2.64
N VAL A 99 5.47 3.49 -2.76
CA VAL A 99 6.44 3.70 -1.68
C VAL A 99 6.56 5.18 -1.33
N ASP A 100 6.62 6.07 -2.33
CA ASP A 100 6.69 7.52 -2.09
C ASP A 100 5.48 8.04 -1.31
N ILE A 101 4.27 7.56 -1.66
CA ILE A 101 3.04 7.88 -0.94
C ILE A 101 3.14 7.36 0.51
N ILE A 102 3.49 6.09 0.71
CA ILE A 102 3.60 5.50 2.06
C ILE A 102 4.61 6.26 2.93
N ASN A 103 5.79 6.57 2.39
CA ASN A 103 6.81 7.33 3.11
C ASN A 103 6.29 8.72 3.49
N SER A 104 5.65 9.41 2.56
CA SER A 104 5.07 10.74 2.81
C SER A 104 4.02 10.70 3.92
N LEU A 105 3.15 9.69 3.92
CA LEU A 105 2.12 9.54 4.96
C LEU A 105 2.74 9.28 6.34
N ILE A 106 3.76 8.42 6.41
CA ILE A 106 4.48 8.12 7.66
C ILE A 106 5.22 9.37 8.16
N GLU A 107 5.95 10.07 7.30
CA GLU A 107 6.69 11.28 7.65
C GLU A 107 5.74 12.39 8.16
N MET A 108 4.57 12.55 7.54
CA MET A 108 3.55 13.49 8.00
C MET A 108 3.01 13.13 9.39
N GLU A 109 2.77 11.85 9.68
CA GLU A 109 2.37 11.41 11.02
C GLU A 109 3.47 11.68 12.05
N LEU A 110 4.72 11.32 11.76
CA LEU A 110 5.86 11.55 12.64
C LEU A 110 6.10 13.05 12.91
N ALA A 111 5.93 13.90 11.91
CA ALA A 111 6.14 15.34 12.03
C ALA A 111 5.01 16.06 12.80
N THR A 112 3.78 15.57 12.70
CA THR A 112 2.60 16.22 13.32
C THR A 112 2.20 15.58 14.65
N GLY A 113 2.59 14.33 14.90
CA GLY A 113 2.09 13.51 15.99
C GLY A 113 0.61 13.10 15.84
N GLU A 114 -0.04 13.50 14.75
CA GLU A 114 -1.45 13.22 14.47
C GLU A 114 -1.56 11.96 13.61
N SER A 115 -2.40 11.01 14.04
CA SER A 115 -2.61 9.80 13.25
C SER A 115 -3.28 10.13 11.92
N VAL A 116 -2.74 9.56 10.84
CA VAL A 116 -3.31 9.70 9.50
C VAL A 116 -4.69 9.05 9.39
N ALA A 117 -5.05 8.13 10.31
CA ALA A 117 -6.38 7.52 10.37
C ALA A 117 -7.51 8.51 10.71
N THR A 118 -7.20 9.59 11.43
CA THR A 118 -8.20 10.40 12.16
C THR A 118 -8.57 11.73 11.51
N LYS A 119 -8.03 12.07 10.32
CA LYS A 119 -8.24 13.39 9.72
C LYS A 119 -9.61 13.64 9.07
N HIS A 120 -10.58 12.73 9.20
CA HIS A 120 -11.92 12.89 8.61
C HIS A 120 -13.04 12.47 9.57
#